data_AF-A0A0X3QCT7-F1
#
_entry.id   AF-A0A0X3QCT7-F1
#
_cell.length_a   1.000
_cell.length_b   1.000
_cell.length_c   1.000
_cell.angle_alpha   90.00
_cell.angle_beta   90.00
_cell.angle_gamma   90.00
#
_symmetry.space_group_name_H-M   'P 1'
#
loop_
_entity.id
_entity.type
_entity.pdbx_description
1 polymer ?
#
loop_
_entity_poly.entity_id
_entity_poly.type
_entity_poly.pdbx_seq_one_letter_code
_entity_poly.pdbx_strand_id
1 'polypeptide(L)'
;MSDNGQKNSLSCILPQYSLPLIRSSVVSDTLEITCAIQLSLCCHTEGVKIFGLNQVLCVYNDEKKTCVRNVIDNDTVAYSTTITKDVESKYFPDEYIFCNTMGSYLSIRITWATDLDSTVTGYTESQTPTPKIDFNTTARGQT
;
A
#
# COMPACT_ATOMS: atom_id res chain seq x y z
N MET A 1 20.78 -36.98 18.68
CA MET A 1 19.46 -36.34 18.82
C MET A 1 19.70 -34.94 19.33
N SER A 2 19.80 -33.98 18.42
CA SER A 2 19.93 -32.57 18.79
C SER A 2 18.63 -31.89 18.43
N ASP A 3 18.04 -31.31 19.46
CA ASP A 3 16.75 -30.67 19.49
C ASP A 3 16.65 -29.59 18.40
N ASN A 4 15.70 -29.78 17.49
CA ASN A 4 15.41 -28.89 16.38
C ASN A 4 14.80 -27.62 16.96
N GLY A 5 15.64 -26.61 17.20
CA GLY A 5 15.17 -25.25 17.46
C GLY A 5 14.20 -24.86 16.35
N GLN A 6 12.92 -24.70 16.71
CA GLN A 6 11.89 -24.11 15.87
C GLN A 6 12.46 -22.81 15.30
N LYS A 7 12.89 -22.85 14.03
CA LYS A 7 13.16 -21.65 13.27
C LYS A 7 11.83 -20.92 13.22
N ASN A 8 11.72 -19.82 13.96
CA ASN A 8 10.72 -18.80 13.68
C ASN A 8 10.75 -18.57 12.18
N SER A 9 9.73 -19.05 11.45
CA SER A 9 9.68 -18.91 10.01
C SER A 9 9.40 -17.45 9.72
N LEU A 10 10.46 -16.65 9.70
CA LEU A 10 10.43 -15.27 9.22
C LEU A 10 9.81 -15.31 7.83
N SER A 11 8.68 -14.61 7.67
CA SER A 11 8.05 -14.42 6.36
C SER A 11 9.11 -13.88 5.40
N CYS A 12 9.19 -14.48 4.22
CA CYS A 12 10.16 -14.05 3.23
C CYS A 12 9.63 -12.90 2.35
N ILE A 13 8.33 -12.59 2.45
CA ILE A 13 7.75 -11.32 1.98
C ILE A 13 8.13 -10.22 2.96
N LEU A 14 8.59 -9.08 2.43
CA LEU A 14 8.90 -7.87 3.17
C LEU A 14 7.76 -6.85 3.05
N PRO A 15 6.90 -6.70 4.08
CA PRO A 15 5.79 -5.75 4.03
C PRO A 15 6.25 -4.32 3.77
N GLN A 16 7.36 -3.88 4.38
CA GLN A 16 7.86 -2.51 4.26
C GLN A 16 8.25 -2.09 2.83
N TYR A 17 8.50 -3.06 1.95
CA TYR A 17 8.80 -2.84 0.52
C TYR A 17 7.67 -3.29 -0.41
N SER A 18 6.61 -3.89 0.15
CA SER A 18 5.44 -4.33 -0.60
C SER A 18 4.37 -3.25 -0.54
N LEU A 19 4.12 -2.58 -1.66
CA LEU A 19 3.31 -1.36 -1.70
C LEU A 19 2.11 -1.49 -2.64
N PRO A 20 1.02 -0.78 -2.36
CA PRO A 20 0.71 -0.19 -1.06
C PRO A 20 0.38 -1.28 -0.02
N LEU A 21 0.72 -1.10 1.25
CA LEU A 21 0.25 -2.02 2.30
C LEU A 21 -1.23 -1.79 2.63
N ILE A 22 -1.61 -0.52 2.71
CA ILE A 22 -2.98 -0.04 2.89
C ILE A 22 -3.06 1.26 2.08
N ARG A 23 -4.05 1.40 1.19
CA ARG A 23 -4.36 2.69 0.55
C ARG A 23 -5.83 3.01 0.62
N SER A 24 -6.10 4.18 1.19
CA SER A 24 -7.43 4.79 1.25
C SER A 24 -7.62 5.72 0.06
N SER A 25 -8.78 5.65 -0.58
CA SER A 25 -9.28 6.64 -1.54
C SER A 25 -8.41 6.86 -2.78
N VAL A 26 -8.15 5.78 -3.54
CA VAL A 26 -7.46 5.88 -4.83
C VAL A 26 -8.37 6.49 -5.89
N VAL A 27 -8.05 7.70 -6.35
CA VAL A 27 -8.85 8.46 -7.33
C VAL A 27 -8.65 7.96 -8.78
N SER A 28 -7.48 7.39 -9.06
CA SER A 28 -7.17 6.79 -10.38
C SER A 28 -7.97 5.51 -10.60
N ASP A 29 -8.21 5.14 -11.86
CA ASP A 29 -8.80 3.85 -12.25
C ASP A 29 -7.76 2.72 -12.28
N THR A 30 -6.48 3.04 -12.13
CA THR A 30 -5.40 2.06 -12.09
C THR A 30 -4.46 2.32 -10.92
N LEU A 31 -3.82 1.25 -10.43
CA LEU A 31 -2.86 1.30 -9.34
C LEU A 31 -1.76 0.27 -9.55
N GLU A 32 -0.51 0.66 -9.30
CA GLU A 32 0.60 -0.29 -9.25
C GLU A 32 0.63 -0.99 -7.90
N ILE A 33 0.75 -2.31 -7.94
CA ILE A 33 0.94 -3.18 -6.77
C ILE A 33 2.32 -3.79 -6.85
N THR A 34 3.04 -3.75 -5.75
CA THR A 34 4.39 -4.29 -5.59
C THR A 34 4.43 -5.30 -4.47
N CYS A 35 4.97 -6.48 -4.75
CA CYS A 35 5.34 -7.50 -3.77
C CYS A 35 6.86 -7.56 -3.67
N ALA A 36 7.42 -7.36 -2.48
CA ALA A 36 8.86 -7.49 -2.27
C ALA A 36 9.19 -8.70 -1.40
N ILE A 37 10.28 -9.37 -1.75
CA ILE A 37 10.77 -10.55 -1.05
C ILE A 37 12.24 -10.37 -0.69
N GLN A 38 12.66 -11.03 0.38
CA GLN A 38 14.06 -11.20 0.72
C GLN A 38 14.52 -12.60 0.29
N LEU A 39 15.46 -12.67 -0.66
CA LEU A 39 15.91 -13.91 -1.27
C LEU A 39 16.50 -14.87 -0.24
N SER A 40 17.34 -14.37 0.67
CA SER A 40 17.96 -15.17 1.74
C SER A 40 16.93 -15.88 2.62
N LEU A 41 15.77 -15.25 2.83
CA LEU A 41 14.64 -15.83 3.57
C LEU A 41 13.73 -16.70 2.68
N CYS A 42 13.70 -16.47 1.37
CA CYS A 42 12.96 -17.29 0.39
C CYS A 42 13.81 -18.42 -0.21
N CYS A 43 14.82 -18.95 0.51
CA CYS A 43 15.70 -20.02 0.00
C CYS A 43 16.36 -19.70 -1.36
N HIS A 44 16.67 -18.43 -1.60
CA HIS A 44 17.19 -17.90 -2.87
C HIS A 44 16.33 -18.27 -4.10
N THR A 45 15.03 -18.49 -3.89
CA THR A 45 14.08 -18.87 -4.94
C THR A 45 13.15 -17.71 -5.23
N GLU A 46 13.01 -17.39 -6.52
CA GLU A 46 12.05 -16.41 -7.01
C GLU A 46 10.76 -17.12 -7.43
N GLY A 47 9.78 -17.17 -6.53
CA GLY A 47 8.49 -17.84 -6.76
C GLY A 47 7.33 -16.97 -6.30
N VAL A 48 7.12 -15.83 -6.96
CA VAL A 48 6.13 -14.82 -6.53
C VAL A 48 4.87 -14.89 -7.37
N LYS A 49 3.72 -14.80 -6.69
CA LYS A 49 2.40 -14.68 -7.30
C LYS A 49 1.64 -13.51 -6.69
N ILE A 50 1.17 -12.59 -7.53
CA ILE A 50 0.23 -11.53 -7.14
C ILE A 50 -1.11 -11.85 -7.79
N PHE A 51 -2.18 -11.84 -6.99
CA PHE A 51 -3.51 -12.22 -7.46
C PHE A 51 -4.60 -11.47 -6.68
N GLY A 52 -5.70 -11.17 -7.37
CA GLY A 52 -6.93 -10.71 -6.74
C GLY A 52 -7.85 -11.89 -6.43
N LEU A 53 -9.11 -11.61 -6.11
CA LEU A 53 -10.08 -12.66 -5.73
C LEU A 53 -10.38 -13.65 -6.87
N ASN A 54 -10.46 -13.17 -8.12
CA ASN A 54 -10.89 -13.97 -9.27
C ASN A 54 -9.83 -14.05 -10.39
N GLN A 55 -8.66 -13.43 -10.21
CA GLN A 55 -7.68 -13.30 -11.28
C GLN A 55 -6.23 -13.34 -10.77
N VAL A 56 -5.34 -13.89 -11.59
CA VAL A 56 -3.89 -13.83 -11.36
C VAL A 56 -3.33 -12.65 -12.14
N LEU A 57 -2.60 -11.78 -11.44
CA LEU A 57 -2.10 -10.51 -11.96
C LEU A 57 -0.59 -10.56 -12.27
N CYS A 58 0.15 -11.41 -11.55
CA CYS A 58 1.58 -11.61 -11.70
C CYS A 58 1.94 -13.04 -11.33
N VAL A 59 2.75 -13.67 -12.17
CA VAL A 59 3.51 -14.88 -11.85
C VAL A 59 4.94 -14.61 -12.25
N TYR A 60 5.84 -14.72 -11.28
CA TYR A 60 7.28 -14.62 -11.49
C TYR A 60 7.99 -15.85 -10.93
N ASN A 61 8.54 -16.66 -11.83
CA ASN A 61 9.39 -17.80 -11.55
C ASN A 61 10.27 -18.13 -12.78
N ASP A 62 10.98 -19.25 -12.74
CA ASP A 62 11.89 -19.68 -13.81
C ASP A 62 11.17 -19.90 -15.16
N GLU A 63 9.88 -20.23 -15.14
CA GLU A 63 9.08 -20.53 -16.32
C GLU A 63 8.27 -19.32 -16.83
N LYS A 64 7.77 -18.49 -15.92
CA LYS A 64 6.84 -17.39 -16.21
C LYS A 64 7.29 -16.11 -15.55
N LYS A 65 7.32 -15.03 -16.34
CA LYS A 65 7.76 -13.69 -15.92
C LYS A 65 6.76 -12.66 -16.43
N THR A 66 5.59 -12.58 -15.80
CA THR A 66 4.45 -11.79 -16.31
C THR A 66 4.36 -10.38 -15.72
N CYS A 67 5.33 -9.99 -14.91
CA CYS A 67 5.35 -8.75 -14.14
C CYS A 67 6.78 -8.21 -14.08
N VAL A 68 6.90 -6.93 -13.74
CA VAL A 68 8.20 -6.24 -13.70
C VAL A 68 8.97 -6.72 -12.47
N ARG A 69 10.26 -7.01 -12.63
CA ARG A 69 11.17 -7.35 -11.54
C ARG A 69 12.18 -6.22 -11.34
N ASN A 70 12.26 -5.71 -10.12
CA ASN A 70 13.16 -4.63 -9.72
C ASN A 70 14.04 -5.11 -8.56
N VAL A 71 15.36 -4.97 -8.69
CA VAL A 71 16.30 -5.26 -7.60
C VAL A 71 16.43 -4.00 -6.75
N ILE A 72 16.10 -4.10 -5.45
CA ILE A 72 16.22 -2.96 -4.51
C ILE A 72 17.63 -2.93 -3.93
N ASP A 73 18.13 -4.08 -3.49
CA ASP A 73 19.48 -4.28 -2.99
C ASP A 73 19.93 -5.73 -3.30
N ASN A 74 21.07 -6.16 -2.75
CA ASN A 74 21.64 -7.48 -3.05
C ASN A 74 20.78 -8.68 -2.60
N ASP A 75 19.83 -8.49 -1.70
CA ASP A 75 19.00 -9.55 -1.11
C ASP A 75 17.49 -9.28 -1.28
N THR A 76 17.10 -8.04 -1.58
CA THR A 76 15.70 -7.63 -1.74
C THR A 76 15.31 -7.46 -3.20
N VAL A 77 14.25 -8.16 -3.61
CA VAL A 77 13.69 -8.08 -4.97
C VAL A 77 12.20 -7.73 -4.90
N ALA A 78 11.77 -6.80 -5.74
CA ALA A 78 10.38 -6.36 -5.85
C ALA A 78 9.77 -6.77 -7.20
N TYR A 79 8.52 -7.16 -7.17
CA TYR A 79 7.72 -7.56 -8.33
C TYR A 79 6.49 -6.67 -8.42
N SER A 80 6.33 -5.99 -9.55
CA SER A 80 5.29 -4.98 -9.72
C SER A 80 4.37 -5.31 -10.89
N THR A 81 3.07 -5.06 -10.69
CA THR A 81 2.03 -5.20 -11.71
C THR A 81 0.98 -4.11 -11.53
N THR A 82 0.35 -3.68 -12.62
CA THR A 82 -0.72 -2.69 -12.59
C THR A 82 -2.06 -3.39 -12.55
N ILE A 83 -2.91 -2.96 -11.62
CA ILE A 83 -4.31 -3.40 -11.56
C ILE A 83 -5.23 -2.28 -12.03
N THR A 84 -6.43 -2.68 -12.48
CA THR A 84 -7.50 -1.77 -12.88
C THR A 84 -8.67 -1.95 -11.93
N LYS A 85 -9.28 -0.84 -11.52
CA LYS A 85 -10.49 -0.76 -10.70
C LYS A 85 -11.60 -1.63 -11.28
N ASP A 86 -12.06 -2.60 -10.49
CA ASP A 86 -13.20 -3.45 -10.83
C ASP A 86 -14.47 -2.93 -10.15
N VAL A 87 -15.28 -2.18 -10.92
CA VAL A 87 -16.56 -1.60 -10.45
C VAL A 87 -17.70 -2.62 -10.38
N GLU A 88 -17.55 -3.79 -11.00
CA GLU A 88 -18.56 -4.85 -10.99
C GLU A 88 -18.38 -5.80 -9.80
N SER A 89 -17.24 -5.73 -9.12
CA SER A 89 -16.97 -6.48 -7.90
C SER A 89 -18.01 -6.19 -6.81
N LYS A 90 -18.57 -7.25 -6.22
CA LYS A 90 -19.49 -7.14 -5.08
C LYS A 90 -18.88 -6.53 -3.81
N TYR A 91 -17.55 -6.37 -3.79
CA TYR A 91 -16.82 -5.77 -2.67
C TYR A 91 -16.50 -4.29 -2.91
N PHE A 92 -16.80 -3.75 -4.09
CA PHE A 92 -16.59 -2.34 -4.43
C PHE A 92 -17.22 -1.42 -3.36
N PRO A 93 -16.52 -0.36 -2.89
CA PRO A 93 -15.27 0.20 -3.40
C PRO A 93 -13.98 -0.47 -2.92
N ASP A 94 -14.08 -1.51 -2.08
CA ASP A 94 -12.92 -2.24 -1.59
C ASP A 94 -12.46 -3.34 -2.57
N GLU A 95 -11.15 -3.44 -2.74
CA GLU A 95 -10.50 -4.50 -3.50
C GLU A 95 -9.34 -5.09 -2.68
N TYR A 96 -9.17 -6.41 -2.76
CA TYR A 96 -8.16 -7.15 -2.03
C TYR A 96 -7.21 -7.83 -3.00
N ILE A 97 -5.92 -7.54 -2.84
CA ILE A 97 -4.84 -8.13 -3.60
C ILE A 97 -3.95 -8.94 -2.66
N PHE A 98 -3.48 -10.07 -3.13
CA PHE A 98 -2.67 -10.98 -2.34
C PHE A 98 -1.33 -11.22 -3.02
N CYS A 99 -0.30 -11.22 -2.19
CA CYS A 99 1.06 -11.57 -2.56
C CYS A 99 1.41 -12.89 -1.88
N ASN A 100 1.94 -13.85 -2.65
CA ASN A 100 2.36 -15.14 -2.12
C ASN A 100 3.73 -15.53 -2.68
N THR A 101 4.56 -16.10 -1.80
CA THR A 101 5.81 -16.79 -2.16
C THR A 101 6.17 -17.78 -1.06
N MET A 102 6.61 -18.99 -1.40
CA MET A 102 7.21 -19.94 -0.44
C MET A 102 6.45 -20.09 0.90
N GLY A 103 5.10 -20.14 0.86
CA GLY A 103 4.26 -20.25 2.06
C GLY A 103 4.12 -18.97 2.90
N SER A 104 4.75 -17.86 2.50
CA SER A 104 4.52 -16.51 3.02
C SER A 104 3.39 -15.83 2.26
N TYR A 105 2.59 -15.03 2.97
CA TYR A 105 1.43 -14.35 2.43
C TYR A 105 1.35 -12.91 2.93
N LEU A 106 0.95 -12.00 2.06
CA LEU A 106 0.62 -10.63 2.39
C LEU A 106 -0.67 -10.23 1.67
N SER A 107 -1.62 -9.67 2.40
CA SER A 107 -2.83 -9.08 1.84
C SER A 107 -2.70 -7.56 1.79
N ILE A 108 -3.13 -6.98 0.68
CA ILE A 108 -3.20 -5.55 0.43
C ILE A 108 -4.67 -5.21 0.25
N ARG A 109 -5.17 -4.25 1.04
CA ARG A 109 -6.52 -3.68 0.87
C ARG A 109 -6.41 -2.32 0.20
N ILE A 110 -7.25 -2.14 -0.81
CA ILE A 110 -7.37 -0.92 -1.60
C ILE A 110 -8.81 -0.46 -1.48
N THR A 111 -9.02 0.82 -1.20
CA THR A 111 -10.34 1.43 -1.30
C THR A 111 -10.31 2.46 -2.43
N TRP A 112 -11.06 2.21 -3.49
CA TRP A 112 -11.19 3.12 -4.62
C TRP A 112 -12.08 4.31 -4.26
N ALA A 113 -11.73 5.51 -4.74
CA ALA A 113 -12.60 6.66 -4.58
C ALA A 113 -13.88 6.46 -5.42
N THR A 114 -15.00 6.83 -4.83
CA THR A 114 -16.31 6.86 -5.48
C THR A 114 -16.63 8.28 -5.95
N ASP A 115 -17.57 8.45 -6.87
CA ASP A 115 -17.98 9.78 -7.36
C ASP A 115 -18.59 10.67 -6.26
N LEU A 116 -19.01 10.06 -5.15
CA LEU A 116 -19.43 10.75 -3.93
C LEU A 116 -18.24 11.34 -3.15
N ASP A 117 -17.06 10.73 -3.22
CA ASP A 117 -15.86 11.22 -2.55
C ASP A 117 -15.25 12.43 -3.27
N SER A 118 -15.39 12.49 -4.60
CA SER A 118 -14.91 13.62 -5.41
C SER A 118 -15.78 14.88 -5.25
N THR A 119 -17.01 14.76 -4.75
CA THR A 119 -17.91 15.89 -4.46
C THR A 119 -17.67 16.54 -3.09
N VAL A 120 -16.82 15.95 -2.21
CA VAL A 120 -16.49 16.50 -0.88
C VAL A 120 -15.31 17.48 -0.91
N THR A 121 -14.85 17.92 -2.10
CA THR A 121 -13.94 19.07 -2.23
C THR A 121 -14.68 20.41 -2.33
N GLY A 122 -15.75 20.57 -1.55
CA GLY A 122 -16.25 21.88 -1.17
C GLY A 122 -15.40 22.41 -0.01
N TYR A 123 -14.28 23.06 -0.30
CA TYR A 123 -13.58 23.86 0.70
C TYR A 123 -14.56 24.91 1.24
N THR A 124 -15.15 24.66 2.41
CA THR A 124 -15.62 25.76 3.23
C THR A 124 -14.35 26.40 3.77
N GLU A 125 -13.92 27.49 3.15
CA GLU A 125 -13.01 28.43 3.80
C GLU A 125 -13.66 28.77 5.16
N SER A 126 -13.15 28.15 6.22
CA SER A 126 -13.36 28.65 7.56
C SER A 126 -12.62 29.98 7.63
N GLN A 127 -13.33 31.05 7.26
CA GLN A 127 -12.91 32.42 7.52
C GLN A 127 -12.73 32.55 9.03
N THR A 128 -11.48 32.38 9.48
CA THR A 128 -11.08 32.78 10.82
C THR A 128 -11.00 34.29 10.78
N PRO A 129 -11.83 35.05 11.52
CA PRO A 129 -11.70 36.50 11.54
C PRO A 129 -10.37 36.82 12.21
N THR A 130 -9.45 37.43 11.47
CA THR A 130 -8.23 38.00 12.04
C THR A 130 -8.65 39.06 13.07
N PRO A 131 -8.26 38.95 14.35
CA PRO A 131 -8.61 39.99 15.31
C PRO A 131 -7.87 41.27 14.91
N LYS A 132 -8.64 42.34 14.63
CA LYS A 132 -8.09 43.69 14.49
C LYS A 132 -7.54 44.08 15.85
N ILE A 133 -6.22 44.21 15.95
CA ILE A 133 -5.59 44.83 17.11
C ILE A 133 -5.80 46.34 16.95
N ASP A 134 -6.85 46.86 17.58
CA ASP A 134 -7.03 48.30 17.77
C ASP A 134 -6.01 48.80 18.79
N PHE A 135 -4.96 49.44 18.31
CA PHE A 135 -4.13 50.31 19.14
C PHE A 135 -4.84 51.66 19.27
N ASN A 136 -5.54 51.88 20.38
CA ASN A 136 -5.78 53.22 20.89
C ASN A 136 -5.96 53.26 22.42
N THR A 137 -4.95 53.88 23.05
CA THR A 137 -5.07 54.93 24.07
C THR A 137 -5.26 54.58 25.55
N THR A 138 -4.14 54.72 26.27
CA THR A 138 -3.91 55.48 27.52
C THR A 138 -4.80 55.27 28.74
N ALA A 139 -4.15 54.92 29.86
CA ALA A 139 -4.58 55.37 31.19
C ALA A 139 -3.39 55.89 32.01
N ARG A 140 -3.60 57.07 32.59
CA ARG A 140 -2.70 57.87 33.42
C ARG A 140 -3.04 57.60 34.89
N GLY A 141 -2.03 57.43 35.76
CA GLY A 141 -2.08 57.97 37.13
C GLY A 141 -2.16 57.02 38.34
N GLN A 142 -1.16 57.21 39.23
CA GLN A 142 -1.19 57.26 40.71
C GLN A 142 -1.34 55.97 41.53
N THR A 143 -0.28 55.64 42.27
CA THR A 143 -0.12 56.02 43.70
C THR A 143 1.35 56.32 43.98
#